data_AF-U5QNV0-F1
#
_entry.id   AF-U5QNV0-F1
#
_cell.length_a   1.000
_cell.length_b   1.000
_cell.length_c   1.000
_cell.angle_alpha   90.00
_cell.angle_beta   90.00
_cell.angle_gamma   90.00
#
_symmetry.space_group_name_H-M   'P 1'
#
loop_
_entity.id
_entity.type
_entity.pdbx_description
1 polymer ?
#
loop_
_entity_poly.entity_id
_entity_poly.type
_entity_poly.pdbx_seq_one_letter_code
_entity_poly.pdbx_strand_id
1 'polypeptide(L)'
;MADFFESIQPLIVSAEQQGSTLNCVFQCPVTGETVQASAPLQKRETMMGNMAQNVGGNVVQTLKYSVASTIRRAMGFGFVGYIIGDIADSLILQTGNTPGEIHYSEEEKKDALARAFQSADFFVWDNKNSRWISANAEQQMYSDFERQLNAYPVTQPFDQAILARILIAIANADGQLAESEKNFFAWFIDPQLGSLESLSSRPMPSPVELEETTADSTRETIMMLAWSLALADEQLDQNEVALLGSFAQGLGIPLVRHQELMRYAQNYLLERVIGQCLANGQLSPAYEGQILAWSTRIGLDAGEAQRVLVQYKKRHGLY
;
A
#
# COMPACT_ATOMS: atom_id res chain seq x y z
N MET A 1 -8.02 6.99 -20.26
CA MET A 1 -8.67 5.73 -19.90
C MET A 1 -8.30 4.67 -20.92
N ALA A 2 -7.05 4.20 -20.89
CA ALA A 2 -6.63 3.08 -21.74
C ALA A 2 -7.77 2.05 -21.83
N ASP A 3 -8.15 1.68 -23.06
CA ASP A 3 -9.36 0.90 -23.27
C ASP A 3 -9.27 -0.35 -22.39
N PHE A 4 -10.30 -0.70 -21.62
CA PHE A 4 -10.22 -1.76 -20.61
C PHE A 4 -9.63 -3.05 -21.21
N PHE A 5 -9.99 -3.31 -22.47
CA PHE A 5 -9.44 -4.41 -23.25
C PHE A 5 -7.91 -4.34 -23.44
N GLU A 6 -7.35 -3.17 -23.77
CA GLU A 6 -5.91 -2.96 -23.90
C GLU A 6 -5.17 -3.27 -22.59
N SER A 7 -5.82 -3.00 -21.45
CA SER A 7 -5.24 -3.26 -20.12
C SER A 7 -5.16 -4.74 -19.76
N ILE A 8 -6.08 -5.57 -20.29
CA ILE A 8 -6.12 -7.03 -20.02
C ILE A 8 -5.40 -7.84 -21.10
N GLN A 9 -5.18 -7.28 -22.30
CA GLN A 9 -4.56 -7.97 -23.42
C GLN A 9 -3.21 -8.65 -23.10
N PRO A 10 -2.29 -8.03 -22.33
CA PRO A 10 -1.01 -8.67 -21.98
C PRO A 10 -1.13 -9.90 -21.07
N LEU A 11 -2.30 -10.11 -20.47
CA LEU A 11 -2.56 -11.18 -19.51
C LEU A 11 -3.12 -12.43 -20.17
N ILE A 12 -3.57 -12.34 -21.42
CA ILE A 12 -4.24 -13.44 -22.11
C ILE A 12 -3.18 -14.43 -22.60
N VAL A 13 -3.19 -15.65 -22.04
CA VAL A 13 -2.32 -16.75 -22.49
C VAL A 13 -2.98 -17.52 -23.63
N SER A 14 -4.27 -17.81 -23.48
CA SER A 14 -5.07 -18.45 -24.53
C SER A 14 -6.52 -18.02 -24.46
N ALA A 15 -7.17 -18.02 -25.63
CA ALA A 15 -8.61 -17.79 -25.77
C ALA A 15 -9.14 -18.73 -26.85
N GLU A 16 -9.97 -19.70 -26.46
CA GLU A 16 -10.55 -20.70 -27.34
C GLU A 16 -12.06 -20.56 -27.36
N GLN A 17 -12.64 -20.40 -28.55
CA GLN A 17 -14.08 -20.36 -28.73
C GLN A 17 -14.63 -21.79 -28.81
N GLN A 18 -15.61 -22.10 -27.95
CA GLN A 18 -16.35 -23.36 -27.98
C GLN A 18 -17.85 -23.04 -28.10
N GLY A 19 -18.37 -23.06 -29.33
CA GLY A 19 -19.75 -22.68 -29.63
C GLY A 19 -20.00 -21.19 -29.38
N SER A 20 -20.89 -20.88 -28.43
CA SER A 20 -21.25 -19.51 -28.01
C SER A 20 -20.48 -19.01 -26.79
N THR A 21 -19.56 -19.82 -26.26
CA THR A 21 -18.78 -19.52 -25.07
C THR A 21 -17.32 -19.35 -25.46
N LEU A 22 -16.68 -18.33 -24.90
CA LEU A 22 -15.24 -18.13 -25.02
C LEU A 22 -14.60 -18.61 -23.72
N ASN A 23 -13.71 -19.59 -23.81
CA ASN A 23 -12.88 -20.05 -22.69
C ASN A 23 -11.53 -19.34 -22.76
N CYS A 24 -11.12 -18.73 -21.66
CA CYS A 24 -9.93 -17.91 -21.59
C CYS A 24 -9.03 -18.37 -20.45
N VAL A 25 -7.73 -18.34 -20.69
CA VAL A 25 -6.70 -18.52 -19.66
C VAL A 25 -5.94 -17.21 -19.53
N PHE A 26 -5.98 -16.64 -18.34
CA PHE A 26 -5.25 -15.42 -17.99
C PHE A 26 -4.06 -15.78 -17.10
N GLN A 27 -2.95 -15.04 -17.22
CA GLN A 27 -1.76 -15.19 -16.38
C GLN A 27 -1.42 -13.87 -15.69
N CYS A 28 -1.15 -13.93 -14.39
CA CYS A 28 -0.62 -12.79 -13.67
C CYS A 28 0.85 -12.54 -14.08
N PRO A 29 1.22 -11.33 -14.50
CA PRO A 29 2.56 -11.03 -14.99
C PRO A 29 3.61 -11.00 -13.85
N VAL A 30 3.15 -10.97 -12.59
CA VAL A 30 4.02 -10.86 -11.41
C VAL A 30 4.26 -12.22 -10.77
N THR A 31 3.20 -13.00 -10.53
CA THR A 31 3.32 -14.32 -9.89
C THR A 31 3.46 -15.46 -10.87
N GLY A 32 3.08 -15.26 -12.13
CA GLY A 32 2.99 -16.32 -13.14
C GLY A 32 1.80 -17.27 -12.94
N GLU A 33 0.97 -17.07 -11.91
CA GLU A 33 -0.25 -17.84 -11.66
C GLU A 33 -1.23 -17.69 -12.82
N THR A 34 -1.95 -18.76 -13.13
CA THR A 34 -2.94 -18.78 -14.22
C THR A 34 -4.34 -19.02 -13.67
N VAL A 35 -5.34 -18.39 -14.28
CA VAL A 35 -6.76 -18.59 -13.97
C VAL A 35 -7.54 -18.84 -15.26
N GLN A 36 -8.44 -19.82 -15.20
CA GLN A 36 -9.36 -20.11 -16.30
C GLN A 36 -10.69 -19.42 -16.03
N ALA A 37 -11.23 -18.74 -17.02
CA ALA A 37 -12.57 -18.16 -16.95
C ALA A 37 -13.28 -18.31 -18.29
N SER A 38 -14.60 -18.17 -18.28
CA SER A 38 -15.40 -18.31 -19.49
C SER A 38 -16.55 -17.31 -19.51
N ALA A 39 -16.90 -16.82 -20.69
CA ALA A 39 -18.05 -15.93 -20.85
C ALA A 39 -18.79 -16.18 -22.17
N PRO A 40 -20.11 -15.94 -22.20
CA PRO A 40 -20.88 -15.98 -23.43
C PRO A 40 -20.53 -14.78 -24.35
N LEU A 41 -20.55 -15.01 -25.66
CA LEU A 41 -20.38 -13.97 -26.69
C LEU A 41 -21.71 -13.24 -26.92
N GLN A 42 -21.70 -11.90 -26.88
CA GLN A 42 -22.89 -11.04 -27.06
C GLN A 42 -22.56 -9.83 -27.94
N LYS A 43 -23.53 -9.38 -28.76
CA LYS A 43 -23.41 -8.22 -29.67
C LYS A 43 -23.68 -6.90 -28.98
N ARG A 44 -22.74 -5.95 -28.98
CA ARG A 44 -23.00 -4.55 -28.60
C ARG A 44 -21.97 -3.51 -29.07
N GLU A 45 -22.46 -2.29 -29.31
CA GLU A 45 -21.74 -1.09 -29.79
C GLU A 45 -21.20 -0.21 -28.62
N THR A 46 -20.03 0.42 -28.80
CA THR A 46 -19.26 1.14 -27.76
C THR A 46 -18.79 2.56 -28.17
N MET A 47 -18.52 3.42 -27.16
CA MET A 47 -17.54 4.53 -27.24
C MET A 47 -17.05 4.98 -25.84
N MET A 48 -15.74 5.20 -25.68
CA MET A 48 -15.12 6.01 -24.59
C MET A 48 -13.73 6.54 -25.00
N GLY A 49 -13.22 7.59 -24.31
CA GLY A 49 -11.94 8.28 -24.60
C GLY A 49 -11.12 8.68 -23.35
N ASN A 50 -9.90 9.24 -23.56
CA ASN A 50 -8.75 9.17 -22.61
C ASN A 50 -8.06 10.48 -22.23
N MET A 51 -7.46 10.53 -21.01
CA MET A 51 -6.20 11.24 -20.72
C MET A 51 -5.56 10.88 -19.35
N ALA A 52 -4.23 11.08 -19.20
CA ALA A 52 -3.49 11.50 -17.98
C ALA A 52 -1.98 11.80 -18.24
N GLN A 53 -1.32 12.53 -17.31
CA GLN A 53 0.04 13.12 -17.30
C GLN A 53 0.94 12.62 -16.11
N ASN A 54 2.21 13.09 -16.02
CA ASN A 54 3.28 12.81 -15.01
C ASN A 54 3.84 14.08 -14.31
N VAL A 55 4.57 13.95 -13.15
CA VAL A 55 5.76 14.73 -12.61
C VAL A 55 6.34 14.12 -11.28
N GLY A 56 7.61 14.38 -10.87
CA GLY A 56 8.23 14.07 -9.54
C GLY A 56 9.28 15.08 -8.96
N GLY A 57 9.83 14.84 -7.72
CA GLY A 57 11.05 15.46 -7.09
C GLY A 57 11.21 15.53 -5.53
N ASN A 58 12.46 15.39 -5.00
CA ASN A 58 13.06 15.39 -3.61
C ASN A 58 12.99 14.07 -2.75
N VAL A 59 14.00 13.78 -1.87
CA VAL A 59 14.24 12.43 -1.25
C VAL A 59 14.13 12.39 0.30
N VAL A 60 14.94 13.13 1.08
CA VAL A 60 14.96 13.01 2.57
C VAL A 60 13.79 13.73 3.24
N GLN A 61 13.51 14.98 2.86
CA GLN A 61 12.28 15.66 3.29
C GLN A 61 11.05 14.87 2.84
N THR A 62 11.12 14.30 1.63
CA THR A 62 10.09 13.43 1.07
C THR A 62 9.92 12.14 1.86
N LEU A 63 10.94 11.65 2.59
CA LEU A 63 10.79 10.46 3.40
C LEU A 63 9.93 10.73 4.63
N LYS A 64 10.21 11.80 5.40
CA LYS A 64 9.33 12.28 6.48
C LYS A 64 7.91 12.51 5.95
N TYR A 65 7.74 13.21 4.82
CA TYR A 65 6.42 13.40 4.20
C TYR A 65 5.78 12.10 3.69
N SER A 66 6.56 11.11 3.23
CA SER A 66 6.04 9.81 2.78
C SER A 66 5.57 8.95 3.95
N VAL A 67 6.33 8.94 5.05
CA VAL A 67 5.96 8.29 6.31
C VAL A 67 4.70 8.96 6.86
N ALA A 68 4.65 10.28 6.90
CA ALA A 68 3.47 10.98 7.40
C ALA A 68 2.25 10.88 6.50
N SER A 69 2.41 10.87 5.17
CA SER A 69 1.27 10.57 4.28
C SER A 69 0.73 9.14 4.51
N THR A 70 1.62 8.21 4.85
CA THR A 70 1.25 6.82 5.17
C THR A 70 0.56 6.72 6.53
N ILE A 71 1.12 7.36 7.56
CA ILE A 71 0.50 7.45 8.89
C ILE A 71 -0.86 8.17 8.80
N ARG A 72 -0.96 9.25 8.01
CA ARG A 72 -2.21 9.99 7.82
C ARG A 72 -3.30 9.15 7.14
N ARG A 73 -2.93 8.34 6.14
CA ARG A 73 -3.83 7.34 5.54
C ARG A 73 -4.27 6.30 6.57
N ALA A 74 -3.37 5.85 7.43
CA ALA A 74 -3.68 4.90 8.50
C ALA A 74 -4.66 5.46 9.53
N MET A 75 -4.63 6.78 9.75
CA MET A 75 -5.60 7.49 10.57
C MET A 75 -6.93 7.77 9.85
N GLY A 76 -7.15 7.21 8.65
CA GLY A 76 -8.38 7.41 7.88
C GLY A 76 -8.53 8.79 7.23
N PHE A 77 -7.51 9.65 7.33
CA PHE A 77 -7.56 11.00 6.77
C PHE A 77 -7.04 11.00 5.33
N GLY A 78 -7.94 10.73 4.39
CA GLY A 78 -7.68 10.85 2.95
C GLY A 78 -8.00 9.59 2.15
N PHE A 79 -9.28 9.25 2.08
CA PHE A 79 -9.88 8.57 0.93
C PHE A 79 -11.37 8.94 0.87
N VAL A 80 -11.71 9.96 0.07
CA VAL A 80 -13.09 10.22 -0.40
C VAL A 80 -13.07 9.89 -1.89
N GLY A 81 -13.83 8.89 -2.32
CA GLY A 81 -13.99 8.58 -3.74
C GLY A 81 -14.36 7.14 -4.05
N TYR A 82 -15.66 6.87 -3.98
CA TYR A 82 -16.40 5.73 -4.55
C TYR A 82 -15.95 5.33 -5.95
N ILE A 83 -15.97 4.02 -6.27
CA ILE A 83 -17.05 3.41 -7.08
C ILE A 83 -17.32 1.99 -6.54
N ILE A 84 -18.39 1.85 -5.75
CA ILE A 84 -19.25 0.66 -5.79
C ILE A 84 -20.39 1.08 -6.72
N GLY A 85 -20.61 0.32 -7.79
CA GLY A 85 -21.68 0.55 -8.75
C GLY A 85 -22.46 -0.75 -8.94
N ASP A 86 -23.72 -0.70 -8.54
CA ASP A 86 -24.65 -1.80 -8.39
C ASP A 86 -24.82 -2.71 -9.62
N ILE A 87 -25.03 -3.99 -9.28
CA ILE A 87 -25.67 -5.03 -10.08
C ILE A 87 -27.16 -4.68 -10.21
N ALA A 88 -27.68 -4.52 -11.44
CA ALA A 88 -29.11 -4.66 -11.71
C ALA A 88 -29.40 -5.02 -13.17
N ASP A 89 -30.25 -6.04 -13.32
CA ASP A 89 -30.76 -6.69 -14.51
C ASP A 89 -31.48 -5.78 -15.53
N SER A 90 -31.50 -6.21 -16.80
CA SER A 90 -32.76 -6.31 -17.53
C SER A 90 -32.74 -7.35 -18.65
N LEU A 91 -33.69 -8.28 -18.53
CA LEU A 91 -34.21 -9.20 -19.53
C LEU A 91 -34.82 -8.44 -20.74
N ILE A 92 -34.80 -9.04 -21.93
CA ILE A 92 -35.99 -9.46 -22.70
C ILE A 92 -35.58 -10.12 -24.04
N LEU A 93 -36.33 -11.17 -24.35
CA LEU A 93 -36.36 -12.06 -25.51
C LEU A 93 -36.41 -11.36 -26.88
N GLN A 94 -35.81 -11.97 -27.92
CA GLN A 94 -36.55 -12.48 -29.09
C GLN A 94 -35.70 -13.30 -30.08
N THR A 95 -36.09 -14.57 -30.20
CA THR A 95 -36.31 -15.39 -31.43
C THR A 95 -35.23 -15.56 -32.52
N GLY A 96 -34.88 -16.83 -32.78
CA GLY A 96 -34.98 -17.43 -34.12
C GLY A 96 -33.74 -18.11 -34.73
N ASN A 97 -33.76 -19.45 -34.81
CA ASN A 97 -33.30 -20.39 -35.89
C ASN A 97 -32.16 -19.95 -36.85
N THR A 98 -31.13 -20.72 -37.26
CA THR A 98 -30.82 -22.18 -37.38
C THR A 98 -29.32 -22.32 -37.75
N PRO A 99 -28.71 -23.53 -37.89
CA PRO A 99 -27.28 -23.78 -37.68
C PRO A 99 -26.39 -23.41 -38.87
N GLY A 100 -25.36 -22.64 -38.57
CA GLY A 100 -24.17 -22.34 -39.35
C GLY A 100 -23.23 -21.64 -38.37
N GLU A 101 -21.94 -21.96 -38.39
CA GLU A 101 -20.96 -21.41 -37.44
C GLU A 101 -21.17 -19.90 -37.24
N ILE A 102 -21.57 -19.53 -36.03
CA ILE A 102 -21.82 -18.13 -35.68
C ILE A 102 -20.45 -17.45 -35.64
N HIS A 103 -20.15 -16.68 -36.68
CA HIS A 103 -18.98 -15.84 -36.72
C HIS A 103 -19.25 -14.59 -35.89
N TYR A 104 -18.62 -14.54 -34.72
CA TYR A 104 -18.64 -13.36 -33.86
C TYR A 104 -17.61 -12.34 -34.34
N SER A 105 -17.96 -11.06 -34.26
CA SER A 105 -17.04 -9.97 -34.59
C SER A 105 -15.87 -9.93 -33.59
N GLU A 106 -14.76 -9.31 -33.98
CA GLU A 106 -13.62 -9.13 -33.07
C GLU A 106 -14.01 -8.28 -31.85
N GLU A 107 -14.95 -7.34 -31.99
CA GLU A 107 -15.48 -6.55 -30.88
C GLU A 107 -16.30 -7.40 -29.91
N GLU A 108 -17.13 -8.32 -30.40
CA GLU A 108 -17.88 -9.28 -29.58
C GLU A 108 -16.95 -10.20 -28.78
N LYS A 109 -15.83 -10.61 -29.39
CA LYS A 109 -14.80 -11.39 -28.70
C LYS A 109 -14.08 -10.58 -27.63
N LYS A 110 -13.76 -9.31 -27.90
CA LYS A 110 -13.15 -8.39 -26.91
C LYS A 110 -14.06 -8.17 -25.71
N ASP A 111 -15.36 -7.99 -25.95
CA ASP A 111 -16.36 -7.85 -24.89
C ASP A 111 -16.52 -9.13 -24.06
N ALA A 112 -16.57 -10.30 -24.72
CA ALA A 112 -16.58 -11.58 -24.00
C ALA A 112 -15.30 -11.81 -23.19
N LEU A 113 -14.13 -11.43 -23.70
CA LEU A 113 -12.87 -11.46 -22.96
C LEU A 113 -12.92 -10.58 -21.71
N ALA A 114 -13.43 -9.36 -21.85
CA ALA A 114 -13.59 -8.43 -20.73
C ALA A 114 -14.53 -9.00 -19.65
N ARG A 115 -15.66 -9.60 -20.06
CA ARG A 115 -16.58 -10.26 -19.12
C ARG A 115 -15.98 -11.50 -18.46
N ALA A 116 -15.29 -12.35 -19.22
CA ALA A 116 -14.61 -13.53 -18.69
C ALA A 116 -13.58 -13.12 -17.64
N PHE A 117 -12.80 -12.09 -17.95
CA PHE A 117 -11.82 -11.52 -17.03
C PHE A 117 -12.47 -11.00 -15.74
N GLN A 118 -13.54 -10.21 -15.84
CA GLN A 118 -14.27 -9.68 -14.68
C GLN A 118 -14.90 -10.80 -13.84
N SER A 119 -15.40 -11.87 -14.47
CA SER A 119 -16.02 -13.00 -13.76
C SER A 119 -15.03 -13.86 -12.97
N ALA A 120 -13.72 -13.75 -13.26
CA ALA A 120 -12.71 -14.57 -12.61
C ALA A 120 -12.48 -14.16 -11.14
N ASP A 121 -12.84 -12.94 -10.75
CA ASP A 121 -12.61 -12.34 -9.41
C ASP A 121 -11.22 -12.63 -8.83
N PHE A 122 -10.22 -12.70 -9.72
CA PHE A 122 -8.86 -13.12 -9.42
C PHE A 122 -7.87 -11.96 -9.51
N PHE A 123 -8.21 -10.91 -10.26
CA PHE A 123 -7.34 -9.80 -10.56
C PHE A 123 -7.80 -8.51 -9.89
N VAL A 124 -6.85 -7.77 -9.33
CA VAL A 124 -7.04 -6.42 -8.79
C VAL A 124 -6.23 -5.44 -9.62
N TRP A 125 -6.77 -4.24 -9.81
CA TRP A 125 -6.10 -3.18 -10.55
C TRP A 125 -5.04 -2.51 -9.68
N ASP A 126 -3.77 -2.67 -10.05
CA ASP A 126 -2.66 -1.96 -9.44
C ASP A 126 -2.58 -0.54 -10.01
N ASN A 127 -3.19 0.40 -9.30
CA ASN A 127 -3.18 1.82 -9.66
C ASN A 127 -1.77 2.41 -9.83
N LYS A 128 -0.75 1.87 -9.14
CA LYS A 128 0.61 2.41 -9.20
C LYS A 128 1.27 2.10 -10.54
N ASN A 129 1.13 0.87 -11.01
CA ASN A 129 1.74 0.41 -12.26
C ASN A 129 0.76 0.40 -13.44
N SER A 130 -0.50 0.82 -13.23
CA SER A 130 -1.58 0.81 -14.22
C SER A 130 -1.70 -0.53 -14.92
N ARG A 131 -1.72 -1.62 -14.14
CA ARG A 131 -1.82 -3.00 -14.65
C ARG A 131 -2.65 -3.87 -13.72
N TRP A 132 -3.21 -4.95 -14.24
CA TRP A 132 -3.86 -5.97 -13.43
C TRP A 132 -2.85 -6.97 -12.85
N ILE A 133 -3.05 -7.33 -11.58
CA ILE A 133 -2.25 -8.33 -10.86
C ILE A 133 -3.18 -9.29 -10.12
N SER A 134 -2.73 -10.49 -9.76
CA SER A 134 -3.59 -11.39 -8.97
C SER A 134 -3.81 -10.81 -7.57
N ALA A 135 -4.94 -11.10 -6.93
CA ALA A 135 -5.19 -10.70 -5.55
C ALA A 135 -4.11 -11.24 -4.58
N ASN A 136 -3.56 -12.42 -4.87
CA ASN A 136 -2.42 -12.97 -4.14
C ASN A 136 -1.14 -12.16 -4.40
N ALA A 137 -0.89 -11.76 -5.66
CA ALA A 137 0.22 -10.87 -6.00
C ALA A 137 0.10 -9.54 -5.27
N GLU A 138 -1.10 -8.97 -5.14
CA GLU A 138 -1.36 -7.74 -4.41
C GLU A 138 -0.93 -7.86 -2.94
N GLN A 139 -1.30 -8.95 -2.25
CA GLN A 139 -0.84 -9.21 -0.88
C GLN A 139 0.69 -9.40 -0.76
N GLN A 140 1.32 -9.91 -1.81
CA GLN A 140 2.78 -10.06 -1.89
C GLN A 140 3.50 -8.76 -2.28
N MET A 141 2.79 -7.79 -2.87
CA MET A 141 3.33 -6.48 -3.21
C MET A 141 3.43 -5.54 -2.01
N TYR A 142 2.66 -5.79 -0.96
CA TYR A 142 2.78 -5.03 0.27
C TYR A 142 3.94 -5.55 1.12
N SER A 143 4.74 -4.61 1.62
CA SER A 143 5.63 -4.88 2.76
C SER A 143 4.81 -5.32 3.98
N ASP A 144 5.44 -6.00 4.95
CA ASP A 144 4.78 -6.35 6.22
C ASP A 144 4.17 -5.12 6.91
N PHE A 145 4.87 -3.99 6.80
CA PHE A 145 4.40 -2.69 7.26
C PHE A 145 3.08 -2.28 6.60
N GLU A 146 3.04 -2.28 5.27
CA GLU A 146 1.84 -1.89 4.52
C GLU A 146 0.67 -2.85 4.76
N ARG A 147 0.95 -4.16 4.92
CA ARG A 147 -0.07 -5.14 5.28
C ARG A 147 -0.69 -4.87 6.65
N GLN A 148 0.15 -4.65 7.67
CA GLN A 148 -0.30 -4.33 9.02
C GLN A 148 -1.15 -3.05 9.01
N LEU A 149 -0.67 -2.02 8.30
CA LEU A 149 -1.33 -0.73 8.21
C LEU A 149 -2.71 -0.80 7.56
N ASN A 150 -2.83 -1.57 6.46
CA ASN A 150 -4.07 -1.71 5.72
C ASN A 150 -5.08 -2.60 6.46
N ALA A 151 -4.61 -3.64 7.15
CA ALA A 151 -5.47 -4.56 7.88
C ALA A 151 -6.01 -3.96 9.19
N TYR A 152 -5.20 -3.16 9.88
CA TYR A 152 -5.53 -2.59 11.19
C TYR A 152 -5.23 -1.09 11.26
N PRO A 153 -5.97 -0.25 10.50
CA PRO A 153 -5.79 1.20 10.52
C PRO A 153 -6.27 1.80 11.86
N VAL A 154 -5.58 2.86 12.30
CA VAL A 154 -5.88 3.58 13.55
C VAL A 154 -7.05 4.54 13.34
N THR A 155 -8.27 4.00 13.31
CA THR A 155 -9.48 4.77 12.95
C THR A 155 -10.23 5.36 14.14
N GLN A 156 -10.03 4.83 15.35
CA GLN A 156 -10.72 5.31 16.54
C GLN A 156 -10.14 6.65 17.01
N PRO A 157 -10.97 7.68 17.28
CA PRO A 157 -10.46 9.01 17.67
C PRO A 157 -9.59 8.99 18.94
N PHE A 158 -9.91 8.11 19.89
CA PHE A 158 -9.09 7.93 21.09
C PHE A 158 -7.69 7.41 20.74
N ASP A 159 -7.60 6.33 19.96
CA ASP A 159 -6.33 5.75 19.52
C ASP A 159 -5.51 6.72 18.67
N GLN A 160 -6.17 7.52 17.83
CA GLN A 160 -5.51 8.58 17.06
C GLN A 160 -4.90 9.66 17.97
N ALA A 161 -5.61 10.07 19.02
CA ALA A 161 -5.09 11.01 20.00
C ALA A 161 -3.91 10.43 20.80
N ILE A 162 -3.96 9.14 21.13
CA ILE A 162 -2.85 8.42 21.75
C ILE A 162 -1.64 8.35 20.82
N LEU A 163 -1.84 7.94 19.57
CA LEU A 163 -0.78 7.91 18.55
C LEU A 163 -0.15 9.30 18.38
N ALA A 164 -0.94 10.36 18.23
CA ALA A 164 -0.42 11.72 18.09
C ALA A 164 0.46 12.13 19.29
N ARG A 165 0.02 11.82 20.51
CA ARG A 165 0.81 12.09 21.73
C ARG A 165 2.08 11.25 21.82
N ILE A 166 2.05 9.99 21.40
CA ILE A 166 3.25 9.13 21.30
C ILE A 166 4.25 9.75 20.33
N LEU A 167 3.80 10.12 19.13
CA LEU A 167 4.66 10.68 18.10
C LEU A 167 5.29 12.02 18.53
N ILE A 168 4.53 12.90 19.19
CA ILE A 168 5.05 14.14 19.77
C ILE A 168 6.05 13.85 20.88
N ALA A 169 5.76 12.88 21.76
CA ALA A 169 6.65 12.54 22.87
C ALA A 169 8.01 12.02 22.38
N ILE A 170 8.02 11.21 21.31
CA ILE A 170 9.24 10.74 20.65
C ILE A 170 10.00 11.91 20.05
N ALA A 171 9.35 12.72 19.22
CA ALA A 171 10.03 13.84 18.55
C ALA A 171 10.50 14.94 19.52
N ASN A 172 9.99 14.96 20.75
CA ASN A 172 10.42 15.90 21.79
C ASN A 172 11.25 15.21 22.90
N ALA A 173 11.78 14.01 22.65
CA ALA A 173 12.55 13.25 23.63
C ALA A 173 13.84 13.98 24.05
N ASP A 174 14.41 14.78 23.16
CA ASP A 174 15.58 15.65 23.41
C ASP A 174 15.21 17.00 24.06
N GLY A 175 13.91 17.26 24.24
CA GLY A 175 13.36 18.48 24.82
C GLY A 175 13.17 19.65 23.86
N GLN A 176 13.44 19.49 22.55
CA GLN A 176 13.22 20.54 21.56
C GLN A 176 12.70 20.01 20.22
N LEU A 177 11.42 20.27 19.92
CA LEU A 177 10.91 20.10 18.56
C LEU A 177 11.53 21.10 17.58
N ALA A 178 12.21 20.59 16.55
CA ALA A 178 12.72 21.41 15.46
C ALA A 178 11.57 22.06 14.67
N GLU A 179 11.82 23.21 14.04
CA GLU A 179 10.79 23.92 13.26
C GLU A 179 10.24 23.07 12.09
N SER A 180 11.09 22.25 11.48
CA SER A 180 10.67 21.28 10.46
C SER A 180 9.70 20.23 11.01
N GLU A 181 9.87 19.81 12.27
CA GLU A 181 9.01 18.83 12.95
C GLU A 181 7.69 19.47 13.38
N LYS A 182 7.72 20.72 13.86
CA LYS A 182 6.48 21.46 14.14
C LYS A 182 5.62 21.60 12.89
N ASN A 183 6.22 22.00 11.77
CA ASN A 183 5.52 22.11 10.49
C ASN A 183 4.99 20.75 10.02
N PHE A 184 5.79 19.69 10.21
CA PHE A 184 5.38 18.33 9.94
C PHE A 184 4.15 17.93 10.78
N PHE A 185 4.17 18.14 12.10
CA PHE A 185 3.06 17.78 12.99
C PHE A 185 1.82 18.63 12.75
N ALA A 186 1.97 19.93 12.48
CA ALA A 186 0.87 20.81 12.14
C ALA A 186 0.15 20.37 10.85
N TRP A 187 0.89 19.85 9.87
CA TRP A 187 0.31 19.26 8.66
C TRP A 187 -0.30 17.87 8.91
N PHE A 188 0.32 17.09 9.79
CA PHE A 188 0.05 15.67 10.00
C PHE A 188 -1.13 15.40 10.94
N ILE A 189 -1.24 16.13 12.05
CA ILE A 189 -2.25 15.94 13.08
C ILE A 189 -3.57 16.53 12.60
N ASP A 190 -4.67 15.78 12.74
CA ASP A 190 -5.99 16.33 12.43
C ASP A 190 -6.33 17.47 13.42
N PRO A 191 -6.69 18.67 12.92
CA PRO A 191 -7.10 19.78 13.78
C PRO A 191 -8.20 19.45 14.80
N GLN A 192 -9.02 18.43 14.55
CA GLN A 192 -10.05 17.93 15.48
C GLN A 192 -9.48 17.25 16.72
N LEU A 193 -8.28 16.68 16.64
CA LEU A 193 -7.58 16.09 17.80
C LEU A 193 -6.96 17.17 18.71
N GLY A 194 -6.80 18.39 18.17
CA GLY A 194 -6.23 19.55 18.85
C GLY A 194 -5.08 20.17 18.07
N SER A 195 -4.62 21.35 18.50
CA SER A 195 -3.40 21.95 17.95
C SER A 195 -2.16 21.23 18.46
N LEU A 196 -1.03 21.39 17.76
CA LEU A 196 0.25 20.86 18.21
C LEU A 196 0.61 21.33 19.62
N GLU A 197 0.37 22.61 19.93
CA GLU A 197 0.61 23.20 21.25
C GLU A 197 -0.30 22.58 22.32
N SER A 198 -1.57 22.34 21.97
CA SER A 198 -2.49 21.67 22.89
C SER A 198 -2.05 20.25 23.19
N LEU A 199 -1.53 19.52 22.21
CA LEU A 199 -1.09 18.14 22.38
C LEU A 199 0.28 18.04 23.07
N SER A 200 1.22 18.94 22.77
CA SER A 200 2.54 18.97 23.40
C SER A 200 2.51 19.41 24.86
N SER A 201 1.50 20.22 25.24
CA SER A 201 1.27 20.60 26.63
C SER A 201 0.64 19.48 27.49
N ARG A 202 0.12 18.41 26.87
CA ARG A 202 -0.42 17.27 27.60
C ARG A 202 0.72 16.39 28.12
N PRO A 203 0.54 15.72 29.26
CA PRO A 203 1.51 14.74 29.72
C PRO A 203 1.64 13.60 28.69
N MET A 204 2.75 12.87 28.75
CA MET A 204 2.91 11.63 27.98
C MET A 204 1.75 10.66 28.29
N PRO A 205 1.32 9.82 27.32
CA PRO A 205 0.33 8.78 27.57
C PRO A 205 0.76 7.91 28.75
N SER A 206 -0.10 7.81 29.74
CA SER A 206 0.11 6.92 30.88
C SER A 206 -0.11 5.46 30.49
N PRO A 207 0.44 4.49 31.24
CA PRO A 207 0.19 3.07 30.99
C PRO A 207 -1.31 2.72 30.92
N VAL A 208 -2.12 3.32 31.79
CA VAL A 208 -3.58 3.11 31.80
C VAL A 208 -4.23 3.63 30.51
N GLU A 209 -3.84 4.80 30.01
CA GLU A 209 -4.36 5.31 28.74
C GLU A 209 -3.97 4.43 27.55
N LEU A 210 -2.77 3.85 27.58
CA LEU A 210 -2.31 2.91 26.55
C LEU A 210 -3.08 1.59 26.61
N GLU A 211 -3.39 1.10 27.81
CA GLU A 211 -4.20 -0.11 28.03
C GLU A 211 -5.65 0.06 27.53
N GLU A 212 -6.20 1.27 27.56
CA GLU A 212 -7.56 1.60 27.08
C GLU A 212 -7.67 1.75 25.56
N THR A 213 -6.56 1.67 24.81
CA THR A 213 -6.61 1.66 23.34
C THR A 213 -7.33 0.42 22.81
N THR A 214 -7.81 0.45 21.57
CA THR A 214 -8.52 -0.71 20.97
C THR A 214 -7.71 -2.00 21.14
N ALA A 215 -8.32 -3.02 21.74
CA ALA A 215 -7.65 -4.27 22.16
C ALA A 215 -7.49 -5.27 21.00
N ASP A 216 -6.89 -4.82 19.90
CA ASP A 216 -6.57 -5.61 18.72
C ASP A 216 -5.20 -5.23 18.13
N SER A 217 -4.92 -5.69 16.90
CA SER A 217 -3.67 -5.40 16.21
C SER A 217 -3.49 -3.90 15.84
N THR A 218 -4.47 -3.03 16.10
CA THR A 218 -4.31 -1.57 15.98
C THR A 218 -3.18 -1.04 16.87
N ARG A 219 -2.98 -1.64 18.06
CA ARG A 219 -1.86 -1.28 18.95
C ARG A 219 -0.50 -1.53 18.32
N GLU A 220 -0.40 -2.62 17.57
CA GLU A 220 0.80 -2.94 16.81
C GLU A 220 1.03 -1.91 15.70
N THR A 221 -0.04 -1.47 15.03
CA THR A 221 0.03 -0.39 14.04
C THR A 221 0.50 0.92 14.67
N ILE A 222 -0.03 1.32 15.83
CA ILE A 222 0.42 2.51 16.57
C ILE A 222 1.93 2.42 16.84
N MET A 223 2.39 1.28 17.36
CA MET A 223 3.79 1.07 17.71
C MET A 223 4.71 1.07 16.48
N MET A 224 4.27 0.45 15.38
CA MET A 224 5.00 0.39 14.12
C MET A 224 5.17 1.79 13.49
N LEU A 225 4.14 2.63 13.60
CA LEU A 225 4.19 4.03 13.13
C LEU A 225 5.10 4.89 14.01
N ALA A 226 5.08 4.66 15.33
CA ALA A 226 6.00 5.29 16.27
C ALA A 226 7.47 4.96 15.97
N TRP A 227 7.79 3.68 15.72
CA TRP A 227 9.11 3.28 15.24
C TRP A 227 9.51 3.95 13.93
N SER A 228 8.58 4.07 12.99
CA SER A 228 8.86 4.71 11.70
C SER A 228 9.23 6.18 11.82
N LEU A 229 8.64 6.89 12.80
CA LEU A 229 8.99 8.27 13.07
C LEU A 229 10.38 8.36 13.71
N ALA A 230 10.63 7.57 14.76
CA ALA A 230 11.92 7.56 15.48
C ALA A 230 13.11 7.19 14.57
N LEU A 231 12.88 6.35 13.56
CA LEU A 231 13.93 5.96 12.61
C LEU A 231 14.10 6.95 11.44
N ALA A 232 13.19 7.91 11.26
CA ALA A 232 13.15 8.76 10.07
C ALA A 232 14.25 9.83 10.02
N ASP A 233 14.85 10.18 11.16
CA ASP A 233 15.97 11.13 11.25
C ASP A 233 17.35 10.46 11.27
N GLU A 234 17.39 9.13 11.18
CA GLU A 234 18.60 8.30 11.18
C GLU A 234 19.43 8.38 12.48
N GLN A 235 18.85 8.89 13.57
CA GLN A 235 19.52 9.08 14.86
C GLN A 235 18.71 8.53 16.01
N LEU A 236 18.56 7.21 16.05
CA LEU A 236 17.87 6.55 17.15
C LEU A 236 18.70 6.61 18.44
N ASP A 237 18.25 7.40 19.42
CA ASP A 237 18.93 7.54 20.70
C ASP A 237 18.39 6.58 21.78
N GLN A 238 19.12 6.45 22.89
CA GLN A 238 18.74 5.53 23.97
C GLN A 238 17.46 5.95 24.72
N ASN A 239 17.16 7.25 24.77
CA ASN A 239 15.96 7.78 25.41
C ASN A 239 14.73 7.46 24.56
N GLU A 240 14.80 7.62 23.24
CA GLU A 240 13.74 7.23 22.32
C GLU A 240 13.46 5.72 22.40
N VAL A 241 14.51 4.89 22.40
CA VAL A 241 14.38 3.43 22.55
C VAL A 241 13.72 3.07 23.87
N ALA A 242 14.14 3.71 24.98
CA ALA A 242 13.52 3.48 26.28
C ALA A 242 12.05 3.90 26.30
N LEU A 243 11.73 5.03 25.66
CA LEU A 243 10.37 5.56 25.56
C LEU A 243 9.48 4.63 24.74
N LEU A 244 9.92 4.21 23.54
CA LEU A 244 9.24 3.23 22.69
C LEU A 244 9.02 1.90 23.42
N GLY A 245 10.01 1.44 24.20
CA GLY A 245 9.89 0.26 25.06
C GLY A 245 8.79 0.41 26.11
N SER A 246 8.70 1.58 26.76
CA SER A 246 7.64 1.86 27.74
C SER A 246 6.24 1.91 27.10
N PHE A 247 6.12 2.48 25.90
CA PHE A 247 4.87 2.50 25.15
C PHE A 247 4.45 1.11 24.69
N ALA A 248 5.37 0.30 24.17
CA ALA A 248 5.10 -1.09 23.81
C ALA A 248 4.58 -1.89 25.01
N GLN A 249 5.19 -1.70 26.18
CA GLN A 249 4.73 -2.34 27.42
C GLN A 249 3.31 -1.89 27.80
N GLY A 250 3.02 -0.58 27.78
CA GLY A 250 1.68 -0.05 28.09
C GLY A 250 0.60 -0.47 27.09
N LEU A 251 0.96 -0.65 25.81
CA LEU A 251 0.08 -1.20 24.79
C LEU A 251 -0.14 -2.72 24.94
N GLY A 252 0.61 -3.38 25.82
CA GLY A 252 0.55 -4.83 26.02
C GLY A 252 1.21 -5.63 24.90
N ILE A 253 2.17 -5.05 24.18
CA ILE A 253 2.87 -5.70 23.06
C ILE A 253 4.04 -6.54 23.60
N PRO A 254 4.09 -7.86 23.34
CA PRO A 254 5.20 -8.71 23.77
C PRO A 254 6.53 -8.25 23.16
N LEU A 255 7.65 -8.40 23.89
CA LEU A 255 8.98 -7.95 23.45
C LEU A 255 9.38 -8.49 22.08
N VAL A 256 9.11 -9.77 21.79
CA VAL A 256 9.41 -10.39 20.49
C VAL A 256 8.65 -9.68 19.38
N ARG A 257 7.34 -9.45 19.58
CA ARG A 257 6.50 -8.75 18.60
C ARG A 257 6.92 -7.29 18.44
N HIS A 258 7.30 -6.63 19.53
CA HIS A 258 7.83 -5.26 19.50
C HIS A 258 9.07 -5.14 18.59
N GLN A 259 10.00 -6.10 18.67
CA GLN A 259 11.18 -6.16 17.79
C GLN A 259 10.82 -6.44 16.33
N GLU A 260 9.78 -7.25 16.07
CA GLU A 260 9.27 -7.47 14.71
C GLU A 260 8.67 -6.19 14.11
N LEU A 261 7.90 -5.42 14.89
CA LEU A 261 7.31 -4.17 14.43
C LEU A 261 8.38 -3.10 14.14
N MET A 262 9.44 -3.06 14.94
CA MET A 262 10.62 -2.25 14.64
C MET A 262 11.23 -2.66 13.28
N ARG A 263 11.39 -3.96 13.03
CA ARG A 263 11.89 -4.47 11.75
C ARG A 263 10.97 -4.13 10.58
N TYR A 264 9.65 -4.18 10.76
CA TYR A 264 8.70 -3.77 9.73
C TYR A 264 8.90 -2.29 9.37
N ALA A 265 9.06 -1.42 10.37
CA ALA A 265 9.37 0.00 10.16
C ALA A 265 10.72 0.21 9.44
N GLN A 266 11.79 -0.45 9.89
CA GLN A 266 13.12 -0.39 9.26
C GLN A 266 13.08 -0.80 7.79
N ASN A 267 12.47 -1.95 7.48
CA ASN A 267 12.33 -2.45 6.12
C ASN A 267 11.54 -1.46 5.27
N TYR A 268 10.40 -0.98 5.77
CA TYR A 268 9.56 -0.03 5.06
C TYR A 268 10.29 1.26 4.69
N LEU A 269 11.03 1.85 5.63
CA LEU A 269 11.78 3.07 5.37
C LEU A 269 12.91 2.83 4.35
N LEU A 270 13.63 1.71 4.48
CA LEU A 270 14.67 1.33 3.51
C LEU A 270 14.10 1.16 2.10
N GLU A 271 12.91 0.56 1.98
CA GLU A 271 12.21 0.44 0.70
C GLU A 271 11.84 1.79 0.09
N ARG A 272 11.47 2.78 0.91
CA ARG A 272 11.23 4.16 0.44
C ARG A 272 12.52 4.79 -0.09
N VAL A 273 13.66 4.58 0.57
CA VAL A 273 14.97 5.03 0.07
C VAL A 273 15.33 4.34 -1.25
N ILE A 274 15.20 3.01 -1.32
CA ILE A 274 15.46 2.22 -2.53
C ILE A 274 14.61 2.74 -3.69
N GLY A 275 13.31 2.95 -3.46
CA GLY A 275 12.38 3.45 -4.47
C GLY A 275 12.75 4.83 -5.00
N GLN A 276 13.31 5.69 -4.15
CA GLN A 276 13.79 7.02 -4.54
C GLN A 276 15.13 6.97 -5.30
N CYS A 277 15.99 5.99 -4.99
CA CYS A 277 17.27 5.78 -5.66
C CYS A 277 17.13 5.09 -7.03
N LEU A 278 15.98 4.51 -7.34
CA LEU A 278 15.72 3.87 -8.62
C LEU A 278 15.37 4.90 -9.69
N ALA A 279 16.30 5.15 -10.60
CA ALA A 279 16.04 5.90 -11.83
C ALA A 279 15.75 4.89 -12.96
N ASN A 280 14.58 4.97 -13.59
CA ASN A 280 14.17 4.09 -14.69
C ASN A 280 14.28 2.57 -14.37
N GLY A 281 14.03 2.18 -13.11
CA GLY A 281 14.11 0.78 -12.68
C GLY A 281 15.53 0.23 -12.50
N GLN A 282 16.57 1.06 -12.63
CA GLN A 282 17.96 0.65 -12.42
C GLN A 282 18.58 1.34 -11.20
N LEU A 283 19.34 0.57 -10.41
CA LEU A 283 20.17 1.08 -9.32
C LEU A 283 21.58 1.32 -9.84
N SER A 284 22.05 2.56 -9.73
CA SER A 284 23.47 2.84 -9.95
C SER A 284 24.30 2.30 -8.77
N PRO A 285 25.56 1.87 -9.00
CA PRO A 285 26.46 1.45 -7.92
C PRO A 285 26.68 2.53 -6.84
N ALA A 286 26.56 3.80 -7.22
CA ALA A 286 26.66 4.93 -6.28
C ALA A 286 25.48 4.98 -5.30
N TYR A 287 24.31 4.45 -5.66
CA TYR A 287 23.16 4.37 -4.78
C TYR A 287 23.21 3.16 -3.84
N GLU A 288 23.87 2.06 -4.23
CA GLU A 288 24.05 0.90 -3.33
C GLU A 288 24.83 1.29 -2.08
N GLY A 289 25.89 2.09 -2.22
CA GLY A 289 26.64 2.62 -1.09
C GLY A 289 25.79 3.52 -0.17
N GLN A 290 24.88 4.31 -0.73
CA GLN A 290 23.97 5.17 0.04
C GLN A 290 22.93 4.35 0.79
N ILE A 291 22.33 3.34 0.15
CA ILE A 291 21.37 2.41 0.76
C ILE A 291 22.02 1.66 1.92
N LEU A 292 23.25 1.17 1.76
CA LEU A 292 23.98 0.49 2.83
C LEU A 292 24.31 1.43 3.99
N ALA A 293 24.82 2.63 3.70
CA ALA A 293 25.12 3.63 4.72
C ALA A 293 23.86 4.00 5.52
N TRP A 294 22.74 4.20 4.83
CA TRP A 294 21.45 4.52 5.44
C TRP A 294 20.91 3.36 6.28
N SER A 295 20.96 2.13 5.76
CA SER A 295 20.53 0.92 6.48
C SER A 295 21.29 0.72 7.80
N THR A 296 22.58 1.06 7.83
CA THR A 296 23.39 0.97 9.06
C THR A 296 22.90 1.96 10.11
N ARG A 297 22.51 3.18 9.70
CA ARG A 297 22.05 4.23 10.63
C ARG A 297 20.72 3.88 11.28
N ILE A 298 19.83 3.21 10.54
CA ILE A 298 18.56 2.72 11.10
C ILE A 298 18.70 1.37 11.80
N GLY A 299 19.91 0.85 11.97
CA GLY A 299 20.19 -0.38 12.75
C GLY A 299 19.99 -1.69 12.00
N LEU A 300 19.98 -1.69 10.66
CA LEU A 300 20.01 -2.90 9.85
C LEU A 300 21.45 -3.29 9.52
N ASP A 301 21.74 -4.59 9.57
CA ASP A 301 23.01 -5.10 9.04
C ASP A 301 23.01 -5.18 7.51
N ALA A 302 24.20 -5.31 6.90
CA ALA A 302 24.35 -5.36 5.44
C ALA A 302 23.60 -6.54 4.79
N GLY A 303 23.50 -7.67 5.49
CA GLY A 303 22.75 -8.84 5.02
C GLY A 303 21.25 -8.62 5.05
N GLU A 304 20.73 -7.98 6.10
CA GLU A 304 19.32 -7.55 6.20
C GLU A 304 18.99 -6.51 5.12
N ALA A 305 19.82 -5.49 4.94
CA ALA A 305 19.65 -4.50 3.88
C ALA A 305 19.60 -5.12 2.48
N GLN A 306 20.50 -6.07 2.20
CA GLN A 306 20.50 -6.82 0.94
C GLN A 306 19.23 -7.65 0.76
N ARG A 307 18.71 -8.27 1.83
CA ARG A 307 17.44 -9.00 1.77
C ARG A 307 16.27 -8.08 1.43
N VAL A 308 16.19 -6.90 2.06
CA VAL A 308 15.16 -5.90 1.75
C VAL A 308 15.26 -5.46 0.29
N LEU A 309 16.48 -5.20 -0.21
CA LEU A 309 16.69 -4.86 -1.62
C LEU A 309 16.21 -5.95 -2.58
N VAL A 310 16.53 -7.21 -2.30
CA VAL A 310 16.09 -8.37 -3.07
C VAL A 310 14.56 -8.49 -3.05
N GLN A 311 13.94 -8.37 -1.88
CA GLN A 311 12.49 -8.41 -1.74
C GLN A 311 11.81 -7.27 -2.49
N TYR A 312 12.35 -6.05 -2.38
CA TYR A 312 11.87 -4.89 -3.12
C TYR A 312 11.94 -5.13 -4.62
N LYS A 313 13.10 -5.55 -5.15
CA LYS A 313 13.26 -5.87 -6.59
C LYS A 313 12.26 -6.94 -7.03
N LYS A 314 11.98 -7.94 -6.18
CA LYS A 314 11.04 -9.01 -6.48
C LYS A 314 9.62 -8.48 -6.59
N ARG A 315 9.18 -7.66 -5.62
CA ARG A 315 7.84 -7.05 -5.61
C ARG A 315 7.62 -6.09 -6.78
N HIS A 316 8.67 -5.40 -7.19
CA HIS A 316 8.62 -4.43 -8.29
C HIS A 316 8.97 -5.01 -9.67
N GLY A 317 9.29 -6.31 -9.78
CA GLY A 317 9.61 -6.96 -11.05
C GLY A 317 10.90 -6.44 -11.71
N LEU A 318 11.92 -6.12 -10.91
CA LEU A 318 13.20 -5.54 -11.37
C LEU A 318 14.30 -6.61 -11.54
N TYR A 319 13.93 -7.82 -11.93
CA TYR A 319 14.83 -8.96 -12.17
C TYR A 319 14.96 -9.28 -13.66
#